data_AF-A0A2E8UKE4-F1
#
_entry.id   AF-A0A2E8UKE4-F1
#
_cell.length_a   1.000
_cell.length_b   1.000
_cell.length_c   1.000
_cell.angle_alpha   90.00
_cell.angle_beta   90.00
_cell.angle_gamma   90.00
#
_symmetry.space_group_name_H-M   'P 1'
#
loop_
_entity.id
_entity.type
_entity.pdbx_description
1 polymer ?
#
loop_
_entity_poly.entity_id
_entity_poly.type
_entity_poly.pdbx_seq_one_letter_code
_entity_poly.pdbx_strand_id
1 'polypeptide(L)'
;MKPSKNRQKFLRLAEKRVNKLAKQLVLIGNLSNKTNYAYKPEEVAEIFDHIEKCVLSARMRFEANATSGQPTFSLKRSEGVD
;
A
#
# COMPACT_ATOMS: atom_id res chain seq x y z
N MET A 1 -6.28 21.79 -18.33
CA MET A 1 -6.19 22.30 -16.94
C MET A 1 -4.89 21.80 -16.31
N LYS A 2 -4.01 22.66 -15.78
CA LYS A 2 -2.76 22.21 -15.14
C LYS A 2 -3.06 21.62 -13.75
N PRO A 3 -2.46 20.49 -13.35
CA PRO A 3 -2.66 19.92 -12.03
C PRO A 3 -2.19 20.89 -10.93
N SER A 4 -2.84 20.88 -9.76
CA SER A 4 -2.45 21.72 -8.62
C SER A 4 -1.01 21.41 -8.15
N LYS A 5 -0.36 22.36 -7.46
CA LYS A 5 0.99 22.16 -6.91
C LYS A 5 1.06 20.92 -6.00
N ASN A 6 0.03 20.69 -5.19
CA ASN A 6 -0.07 19.51 -4.32
C ASN A 6 -0.20 18.22 -5.13
N ARG A 7 -1.00 18.21 -6.20
CA ARG A 7 -1.13 17.06 -7.10
C ARG A 7 0.19 16.74 -7.82
N GLN A 8 0.88 17.75 -8.33
CA GLN A 8 2.19 17.57 -8.99
C GLN A 8 3.22 17.01 -8.01
N LYS A 9 3.28 17.54 -6.78
CA LYS A 9 4.16 17.05 -5.72
C LYS A 9 3.86 15.59 -5.38
N PHE A 10 2.59 15.23 -5.25
CA PHE A 10 2.18 13.85 -5.00
C PHE A 10 2.63 12.90 -6.12
N LEU A 11 2.29 13.21 -7.37
CA LEU A 11 2.64 12.36 -8.52
C LEU A 11 4.15 12.15 -8.64
N ARG A 12 4.94 13.24 -8.57
CA ARG A 12 6.41 13.17 -8.63
C ARG A 12 7.00 12.31 -7.51
N LEU A 13 6.49 12.45 -6.29
CA LEU A 13 6.99 11.66 -5.16
C LEU A 13 6.55 10.20 -5.24
N ALA A 14 5.32 9.93 -5.66
CA ALA A 14 4.80 8.58 -5.84
C ALA A 14 5.64 7.82 -6.88
N GLU A 15 5.81 8.39 -8.07
CA GLU A 15 6.61 7.80 -9.15
C GLU A 15 8.06 7.54 -8.70
N LYS A 16 8.72 8.53 -8.10
CA LYS A 16 10.09 8.37 -7.59
C LYS A 16 10.19 7.23 -6.57
N ARG A 17 9.22 7.10 -5.65
CA ARG A 17 9.24 6.10 -4.58
C ARG A 17 8.96 4.70 -5.12
N VAL A 18 7.97 4.56 -5.99
CA VAL A 18 7.62 3.26 -6.62
C VAL A 18 8.79 2.76 -7.46
N ASN A 19 9.40 3.63 -8.27
CA ASN A 19 10.58 3.26 -9.07
C ASN A 19 11.77 2.86 -8.20
N LYS A 20 11.98 3.51 -7.05
CA LYS A 20 13.01 3.10 -6.10
C LYS A 20 12.69 1.74 -5.49
N LEU A 21 11.45 1.50 -5.06
CA LEU A 21 11.01 0.23 -4.50
C LEU A 21 11.17 -0.91 -5.51
N ALA A 22 10.72 -0.72 -6.76
CA ALA A 22 10.86 -1.71 -7.82
C ALA A 22 12.33 -2.11 -8.04
N LYS A 23 13.25 -1.15 -8.07
CA LYS A 23 14.70 -1.43 -8.15
C LYS A 23 15.20 -2.25 -6.96
N GLN A 24 14.74 -1.96 -5.74
CA GLN A 24 15.13 -2.75 -4.56
C GLN A 24 14.59 -4.17 -4.63
N LEU A 25 13.34 -4.36 -5.08
CA LEU A 25 12.74 -5.69 -5.25
C LEU A 25 13.51 -6.53 -6.28
N VAL A 26 13.99 -5.92 -7.37
CA VAL A 26 14.88 -6.60 -8.32
C VAL A 26 16.17 -7.05 -7.65
N LEU A 27 16.81 -6.18 -6.85
CA LEU A 27 18.04 -6.54 -6.14
C LEU A 27 17.82 -7.66 -5.12
N ILE A 28 16.69 -7.65 -4.41
CA ILE A 28 16.28 -8.75 -3.52
C ILE A 28 16.09 -10.03 -4.33
N GLY A 29 15.43 -9.96 -5.49
CA GLY A 29 15.26 -11.11 -6.39
C GLY A 29 16.58 -11.70 -6.87
N ASN A 30 17.60 -10.88 -7.11
CA ASN A 30 18.92 -11.34 -7.52
C ASN A 30 19.63 -12.19 -6.45
N LEU A 31 19.24 -12.08 -5.17
CA LEU A 31 19.76 -12.93 -4.09
C LEU A 31 19.34 -14.40 -4.25
N SER A 32 18.37 -14.71 -5.13
CA SER A 32 17.99 -16.09 -5.46
C SER A 32 19.08 -16.89 -6.17
N ASN A 33 20.16 -16.24 -6.64
CA ASN A 33 21.25 -16.95 -7.28
C ASN A 33 22.07 -17.76 -6.28
N LYS A 34 21.73 -19.04 -6.15
CA LYS A 34 22.40 -20.00 -5.25
C LYS A 34 23.87 -20.29 -5.58
N THR A 35 24.34 -19.92 -6.76
CA THR A 35 25.78 -19.98 -7.09
C THR A 35 26.57 -18.95 -6.29
N ASN A 36 25.96 -17.80 -5.99
CA ASN A 36 26.62 -16.68 -5.31
C ASN A 36 26.22 -16.56 -3.84
N TYR A 37 25.08 -17.14 -3.45
CA TYR A 37 24.49 -16.95 -2.13
C TYR A 37 24.01 -18.28 -1.54
N ALA A 38 24.14 -18.41 -0.22
CA ALA A 38 23.50 -19.46 0.56
C ALA A 38 22.41 -18.82 1.42
N TYR A 39 21.24 -19.44 1.44
CA TYR A 39 20.09 -19.00 2.23
C TYR A 39 19.18 -20.19 2.49
N LYS A 40 18.41 -20.10 3.56
CA LYS A 40 17.40 -21.09 3.93
C LYS A 40 16.01 -20.64 3.47
N PRO A 41 15.09 -21.58 3.22
CA PRO A 41 13.71 -21.24 2.84
C PRO A 41 13.01 -20.32 3.86
N GLU A 42 13.26 -20.50 5.15
CA GLU A 42 12.69 -19.68 6.22
C GLU A 42 13.16 -18.22 6.16
N GLU A 43 14.43 -17.96 5.83
CA GLU A 43 14.97 -16.60 5.70
C GLU A 43 14.33 -15.87 4.52
N VAL A 44 14.07 -16.59 3.42
CA VAL A 44 13.34 -16.04 2.27
C VAL A 44 11.89 -15.71 2.65
N ALA A 45 11.23 -16.59 3.40
CA ALA A 45 9.86 -16.36 3.87
C ALA A 45 9.77 -15.10 4.76
N GLU A 46 10.70 -14.93 5.71
CA GLU A 46 10.76 -13.74 6.58
C GLU A 46 10.92 -12.43 5.78
N ILE A 47 11.76 -12.44 4.73
CA ILE A 47 11.94 -11.27 3.85
C ILE A 47 10.62 -10.86 3.20
N PHE A 48 9.91 -11.81 2.61
CA PHE A 48 8.68 -11.49 1.87
C PHE A 48 7.50 -11.17 2.79
N ASP A 49 7.37 -11.86 3.94
CA ASP A 49 6.36 -11.51 4.95
C ASP A 49 6.53 -10.07 5.46
N HIS A 50 7.78 -9.63 5.68
CA HIS A 50 8.04 -8.25 6.07
C HIS A 50 7.68 -7.23 4.97
N ILE A 51 7.98 -7.55 3.70
CA ILE A 51 7.62 -6.70 2.56
C ILE A 51 6.09 -6.58 2.45
N GLU A 52 5.36 -7.68 2.58
CA GLU A 52 3.89 -7.72 2.52
C GLU A 52 3.27 -6.88 3.64
N LYS A 53 3.75 -7.02 4.87
CA LYS A 53 3.33 -6.18 6.02
C LYS A 53 3.58 -4.70 5.77
N CYS A 54 4.72 -4.34 5.16
CA CYS A 54 5.00 -2.97 4.79
C CYS A 54 4.02 -2.43 3.73
N VAL A 55 3.68 -3.23 2.73
CA VAL A 55 2.69 -2.87 1.69
C VAL A 55 1.30 -2.70 2.29
N LEU A 56 0.88 -3.62 3.16
CA LEU A 56 -0.40 -3.56 3.86
C LEU A 56 -0.49 -2.29 4.72
N SER A 57 0.54 -2.01 5.52
CA SER A 57 0.60 -0.79 6.35
C SER A 57 0.51 0.49 5.51
N ALA A 58 1.18 0.54 4.36
CA ALA A 58 1.09 1.67 3.44
C ALA A 58 -0.33 1.84 2.87
N ARG A 59 -0.99 0.75 2.47
CA ARG A 59 -2.37 0.74 1.97
C ARG A 59 -3.35 1.24 3.03
N MET A 60 -3.26 0.72 4.26
CA MET A 60 -4.12 1.12 5.37
C MET A 60 -4.07 2.64 5.63
N ARG A 61 -2.92 3.29 5.44
CA ARG A 61 -2.82 4.76 5.56
C ARG A 61 -3.62 5.50 4.50
N PHE A 62 -3.77 4.98 3.29
CA PHE A 62 -4.64 5.59 2.28
C PHE A 62 -6.12 5.37 2.61
N GLU A 63 -6.48 4.20 3.14
CA GLU A 63 -7.85 3.84 3.52
C GLU A 63 -8.34 4.59 4.78
N ALA A 64 -7.48 4.71 5.79
CA ALA A 64 -7.78 5.48 7.00
C ALA A 64 -8.04 6.97 6.69
N ASN A 65 -7.37 7.51 5.67
CA ASN A 65 -7.61 8.88 5.19
C ASN A 65 -8.78 8.98 4.19
N ALA A 66 -9.37 7.85 3.78
CA ALA A 66 -10.54 7.82 2.89
C ALA A 66 -11.88 7.84 3.65
N THR A 67 -11.88 7.66 4.98
CA THR A 67 -13.11 7.52 5.77
C THR A 67 -13.16 8.52 6.93
N SER A 68 -13.66 9.73 6.64
CA SER A 68 -14.20 10.66 7.63
C SER A 68 -15.65 11.03 7.29
N GLY A 69 -16.44 10.05 6.85
CA GLY A 69 -17.90 10.12 6.88
C GLY A 69 -18.38 9.38 8.11
N GLN A 70 -18.90 10.09 9.10
CA GLN A 70 -19.57 9.46 10.24
C GLN A 70 -20.66 8.51 9.72
N PRO A 71 -20.74 7.25 10.19
CA PRO A 71 -21.87 6.39 9.86
C PRO A 71 -23.12 6.98 10.52
N THR A 72 -23.92 7.73 9.77
CA THR A 72 -25.24 8.16 10.22
C THR A 72 -26.18 6.97 10.15
N PHE A 73 -26.53 6.44 11.32
CA PHE A 73 -27.61 5.49 11.48
C PHE A 73 -28.97 6.20 11.34
N SER A 74 -29.89 5.63 10.55
CA SER A 74 -31.27 6.09 10.47
C SER A 74 -32.21 4.89 10.54
N LEU A 75 -33.16 4.93 11.49
CA LEU A 75 -34.31 4.03 11.53
C LEU A 75 -35.37 4.55 10.56
N LYS A 76 -35.81 3.72 9.61
CA LYS A 76 -37.07 3.97 8.94
C LYS A 76 -38.19 3.70 9.95
N ARG A 77 -38.79 4.77 10.48
CA ARG A 77 -40.06 4.68 11.20
C ARG A 77 -41.14 4.19 10.24
N SER A 78 -41.82 3.12 10.61
CA SER A 78 -43.10 2.75 10.04
C SER A 78 -44.17 3.69 10.59
N GLU A 79 -44.62 4.63 9.78
CA GLU A 79 -45.89 5.36 9.94
C GLU A 79 -46.48 5.31 8.51
N GLY A 80 -47.50 4.50 8.22
CA GLY A 80 -48.85 4.64 8.75
C GLY A 80 -49.52 5.77 7.98
N VAL A 81 -50.10 5.48 6.80
CA VAL A 81 -51.08 6.34 6.13
C VAL A 81 -52.15 5.44 5.52
N ASP A 82 -53.33 5.53 6.14
CA ASP A 82 -54.71 5.21 5.76
C ASP A 82 -55.07 3.83 5.16
#